data_AF-A0AB34HQV3-F1
#
_entry.id   AF-A0AB34HQV3-F1
#
_cell.length_a   1.000
_cell.length_b   1.000
_cell.length_c   1.000
_cell.angle_alpha   90.00
_cell.angle_beta   90.00
_cell.angle_gamma   90.00
#
_symmetry.space_group_name_H-M   'P 1'
#
loop_
_entity.id
_entity.type
_entity.pdbx_description
1 polymer ?
#
loop_
_entity_poly.entity_id
_entity_poly.type
_entity_poly.pdbx_seq_one_letter_code
_entity_poly.pdbx_strand_id
1 'polypeptide(L)'
;MDHSAEFRKWKAQCLSKADLSRKGSVDEDVVELVQLLNGREQFFTTSSCAGRIILLDQIVALKKANGDAILKFEPLVLHVQCRQLQDAQILVKFCDYT
;
A
#
# COMPACT_ATOMS: atom_id res chain seq x y z
N MET A 1 -27.60 6.73 -9.27
CA MET A 1 -27.11 6.90 -7.89
C MET A 1 -25.88 7.81 -7.95
N ASP A 2 -25.71 8.75 -7.02
CA ASP A 2 -24.55 9.66 -7.02
C ASP A 2 -23.31 8.94 -6.46
N HIS A 3 -22.56 8.28 -7.35
CA HIS A 3 -21.32 7.59 -7.01
C HIS A 3 -20.26 8.51 -6.40
N SER A 4 -20.37 9.84 -6.59
CA SER A 4 -19.40 10.79 -6.05
C SER A 4 -19.61 11.04 -4.55
N ALA A 5 -20.86 11.12 -4.08
CA ALA A 5 -21.16 11.26 -2.66
C ALA A 5 -20.76 10.01 -1.86
N GLU A 6 -21.05 8.82 -2.42
CA GLU A 6 -20.66 7.55 -1.81
C GLU A 6 -19.14 7.41 -1.71
N PHE A 7 -18.41 7.75 -2.78
CA PHE A 7 -16.96 7.74 -2.79
C PHE A 7 -16.36 8.68 -1.74
N ARG A 8 -16.87 9.92 -1.63
CA ARG A 8 -16.42 10.88 -0.61
C ARG A 8 -16.65 10.36 0.81
N LYS A 9 -17.81 9.76 1.07
CA LYS A 9 -18.14 9.18 2.37
C LYS A 9 -17.20 8.03 2.71
N TRP A 10 -16.97 7.12 1.76
CA TRP A 10 -16.05 6.01 1.92
C TRP A 10 -14.62 6.50 2.16
N LYS A 11 -14.14 7.46 1.37
CA LYS A 11 -12.83 8.08 1.54
C LYS A 11 -12.65 8.63 2.95
N ALA A 12 -13.61 9.44 3.43
CA ALA A 12 -13.58 9.99 4.78
C ALA A 12 -13.54 8.88 5.86
N GLN A 13 -14.28 7.79 5.66
CA GLN A 13 -14.28 6.65 6.57
C GLN A 13 -12.95 5.87 6.55
N CYS A 14 -12.29 5.75 5.42
CA CYS A 14 -10.98 5.10 5.34
C CYS A 14 -9.89 5.93 6.01
N LEU A 15 -9.87 7.24 5.77
CA LEU A 15 -8.85 8.15 6.29
C LEU A 15 -8.98 8.43 7.79
N SER A 16 -10.16 8.17 8.38
CA SER A 16 -10.37 8.32 9.83
C SER A 16 -9.94 7.10 10.64
N LYS A 17 -9.60 5.97 9.99
CA LYS A 17 -9.18 4.75 10.69
C LYS A 17 -7.73 4.89 11.17
N ALA A 18 -7.47 4.38 12.36
CA ALA A 18 -6.11 4.18 12.84
C ALA A 18 -5.37 3.17 11.94
N ASP A 19 -4.06 3.32 11.82
CA ASP A 19 -3.26 2.38 11.06
C ASP A 19 -3.18 1.02 11.80
N LEU A 20 -3.52 -0.04 11.06
CA LEU A 20 -3.53 -1.43 11.53
C LEU A 20 -2.32 -2.23 11.01
N SER A 21 -1.37 -1.56 10.35
CA SER A 21 -0.10 -2.17 9.97
C SER A 21 0.64 -2.70 11.21
N ARG A 22 1.52 -3.69 11.04
CA ARG A 22 2.37 -4.19 12.15
C ARG A 22 3.24 -3.08 12.76
N LYS A 23 3.57 -2.06 11.98
CA LYS A 23 4.32 -0.88 12.42
C LYS A 23 3.44 0.12 13.17
N GLY A 24 2.11 0.05 13.00
CA GLY A 24 1.14 0.98 13.60
C GLY A 24 1.24 2.40 13.06
N SER A 25 2.02 2.60 11.99
CA SER A 25 2.19 3.86 11.27
C SER A 25 2.58 3.59 9.82
N VAL A 26 2.23 4.53 8.94
CA VAL A 26 2.67 4.52 7.54
C VAL A 26 4.18 4.70 7.54
N ASP A 27 4.87 3.86 6.77
CA ASP A 27 6.32 3.94 6.59
C ASP A 27 6.74 5.33 6.05
N GLU A 28 7.81 5.89 6.64
CA GLU A 28 8.29 7.24 6.36
C GLU A 28 8.67 7.42 4.88
N ASP A 29 9.23 6.37 4.26
CA ASP A 29 9.65 6.39 2.85
C ASP A 29 8.49 6.57 1.85
N VAL A 30 7.25 6.31 2.27
CA VAL A 30 6.06 6.38 1.40
C VAL A 30 5.00 7.34 1.89
N VAL A 31 5.23 7.99 3.05
CA VAL A 31 4.24 8.86 3.69
C VAL A 31 3.84 10.03 2.80
N GLU A 32 4.79 10.66 2.11
CA GLU A 32 4.54 11.79 1.22
C GLU A 32 3.68 11.39 0.03
N LEU A 33 3.97 10.23 -0.58
CA LEU A 33 3.19 9.71 -1.70
C LEU A 33 1.76 9.37 -1.30
N VAL A 34 1.60 8.72 -0.13
CA VAL A 34 0.28 8.41 0.44
C VAL A 34 -0.51 9.68 0.72
N GLN A 35 0.11 10.69 1.34
CA GLN A 35 -0.53 11.98 1.60
C GLN A 35 -0.91 12.71 0.31
N LEU A 36 -0.02 12.71 -0.69
CA LEU A 36 -0.27 13.32 -2.00
C LEU A 36 -1.50 12.71 -2.69
N LEU A 37 -1.60 11.38 -2.71
CA LEU A 37 -2.75 10.69 -3.28
C LEU A 37 -4.03 10.99 -2.49
N ASN A 38 -3.96 10.90 -1.16
CA ASN A 38 -5.11 11.15 -0.28
C ASN A 38 -5.59 12.61 -0.29
N GLY A 39 -4.72 13.57 -0.63
CA GLY A 39 -5.08 14.97 -0.78
C GLY A 39 -5.98 15.26 -2.00
N ARG A 40 -5.99 14.38 -3.01
CA ARG A 40 -6.78 14.60 -4.24
C ARG A 40 -8.17 14.02 -4.13
N GLU A 41 -9.21 14.76 -4.52
CA GLU A 41 -10.61 14.29 -4.43
C GLU A 41 -10.89 12.97 -5.17
N GLN A 42 -10.09 12.67 -6.18
CA GLN A 42 -10.27 11.54 -7.09
C GLN A 42 -9.69 10.24 -6.55
N PHE A 43 -8.84 10.31 -5.53
CA PHE A 43 -8.06 9.18 -5.03
C PHE A 43 -8.12 9.07 -3.51
N PHE A 44 -7.96 7.86 -3.02
CA PHE A 44 -7.46 7.62 -1.66
C PHE A 44 -6.82 6.24 -1.57
N THR A 45 -5.86 6.08 -0.66
CA THR A 45 -5.20 4.81 -0.37
C THR A 45 -5.97 4.03 0.69
N THR A 46 -5.90 2.71 0.62
CA THR A 46 -6.40 1.82 1.69
C THR A 46 -5.21 1.11 2.34
N SER A 47 -5.13 -0.22 2.27
CA SER A 47 -3.95 -0.95 2.70
C SER A 47 -2.77 -0.68 1.76
N SER A 48 -1.60 -0.39 2.32
CA SER A 48 -0.38 -0.11 1.57
C SER A 48 0.83 -0.63 2.35
N CYS A 49 1.91 -0.99 1.67
CA CYS A 49 3.16 -1.41 2.31
C CYS A 49 4.37 -0.84 1.57
N ALA A 50 5.40 -0.38 2.31
CA ALA A 50 6.61 0.23 1.74
C ALA A 50 7.59 -0.76 1.07
N GLY A 51 7.21 -2.04 0.98
CA GLY A 51 8.14 -3.10 0.65
C GLY A 51 8.97 -3.54 1.85
N ARG A 52 9.62 -4.71 1.75
CA ARG A 52 10.42 -5.28 2.84
C ARG A 52 11.38 -6.33 2.33
N ILE A 53 12.49 -6.47 3.04
CA ILE A 53 13.44 -7.56 2.86
C ILE A 53 13.17 -8.58 3.96
N ILE A 54 12.92 -9.83 3.59
CA ILE A 54 12.61 -10.92 4.51
C ILE A 54 13.73 -11.95 4.38
N LEU A 55 14.38 -12.28 5.50
CA LEU A 55 15.26 -13.43 5.59
C LEU A 55 14.43 -14.64 6.02
N LEU A 56 14.35 -15.64 5.16
CA LEU A 56 13.69 -16.90 5.42
C LEU A 56 14.77 -17.97 5.64
N ASP A 57 14.84 -18.50 6.85
CA ASP A 57 15.56 -19.73 7.12
C ASP A 57 14.62 -20.90 6.78
N GLN A 58 14.99 -21.74 5.80
CA GLN A 58 14.09 -22.79 5.33
C GLN A 58 13.83 -23.92 6.35
N ILE A 59 14.38 -23.89 7.57
CA ILE A 59 14.20 -24.98 8.52
C ILE A 59 13.94 -24.49 9.96
N VAL A 60 12.68 -24.11 10.24
CA VAL A 60 12.22 -23.85 11.63
C VAL A 60 12.02 -25.16 12.43
N ALA A 61 12.16 -26.34 11.81
CA ALA A 61 11.86 -27.63 12.45
C ALA A 61 13.05 -28.55 12.76
N LEU A 62 14.28 -28.28 12.31
CA LEU A 62 15.43 -29.18 12.56
C LEU A 62 16.61 -28.44 13.20
N LYS A 63 16.88 -28.80 14.46
CA LYS A 63 18.02 -28.37 15.27
C LYS A 63 19.34 -28.84 14.64
N LYS A 64 19.95 -28.01 13.77
CA LYS A 64 21.39 -27.84 13.48
C LYS A 64 21.49 -27.10 12.14
N ALA A 65 21.71 -25.80 12.17
CA ALA A 65 21.76 -24.97 10.97
C ALA A 65 23.02 -25.28 10.15
N ASN A 66 22.82 -26.02 9.08
CA ASN A 66 23.76 -26.21 7.97
C ASN A 66 22.94 -26.12 6.66
N GLY A 67 22.09 -25.09 6.54
CA GLY A 67 21.09 -24.93 5.48
C GLY A 67 21.14 -23.56 4.82
N ASP A 68 20.57 -23.47 3.62
CA ASP A 68 20.53 -22.24 2.82
C ASP A 68 19.53 -21.23 3.38
N ALA A 69 19.94 -19.95 3.41
CA ALA A 69 19.06 -18.84 3.77
C ALA A 69 18.55 -18.14 2.50
N ILE A 70 17.26 -17.84 2.44
CA ILE A 70 16.64 -17.12 1.32
C ILE A 70 16.41 -15.67 1.71
N LEU A 71 16.96 -14.75 0.91
CA LEU A 71 16.66 -13.33 1.01
C LEU A 71 15.56 -12.97 0.01
N LYS A 72 14.36 -12.66 0.50
CA LYS A 72 13.22 -12.28 -0.32
C LYS A 72 13.01 -10.77 -0.28
N PHE A 73 12.92 -10.13 -1.45
CA PHE A 73 12.55 -8.72 -1.59
C PHE A 73 11.07 -8.64 -1.98
N GLU A 74 10.27 -7.94 -1.18
CA GLU A 74 8.90 -7.57 -1.53
C GLU A 74 8.86 -6.08 -1.91
N PRO A 75 8.34 -5.71 -3.09
CA PRO A 75 8.29 -4.32 -3.52
C PRO A 75 7.24 -3.51 -2.74
N LEU A 76 7.30 -2.19 -2.89
CA LEU A 76 6.23 -1.27 -2.51
C LEU A 76 4.92 -1.67 -3.21
N VAL A 77 3.84 -1.80 -2.43
CA VAL A 77 2.48 -2.02 -2.97
C VAL A 77 1.54 -0.97 -2.40
N LEU A 78 0.87 -0.23 -3.28
CA LEU A 78 -0.16 0.74 -2.93
C LEU A 78 -1.52 0.26 -3.44
N HIS A 79 -2.50 0.09 -2.56
CA HIS A 79 -3.90 -0.02 -2.99
C HIS A 79 -4.53 1.36 -3.03
N VAL A 80 -4.78 1.85 -4.24
CA VAL A 80 -5.41 3.16 -4.48
C VAL A 80 -6.81 2.95 -5.03
N GLN A 81 -7.79 3.54 -4.36
CA GLN A 81 -9.14 3.64 -4.86
C GLN A 81 -9.31 4.91 -5.68
N CYS A 82 -9.94 4.75 -6.85
CA CYS A 82 -10.16 5.80 -7.83
C CYS A 82 -11.65 6.11 -7.93
N ARG A 83 -12.01 7.38 -8.04
CA ARG A 83 -13.42 7.79 -8.11
C ARG A 83 -14.07 7.33 -9.41
N GLN A 84 -13.33 7.35 -10.51
CA GLN A 84 -13.79 6.92 -11.83
C GLN A 84 -12.70 6.08 -12.53
N LEU A 85 -13.13 5.35 -13.56
CA LEU A 85 -12.22 4.54 -14.39
C LEU A 85 -11.13 5.40 -15.05
N GLN A 86 -11.48 6.62 -15.49
CA GLN A 86 -10.53 7.55 -16.10
C GLN A 86 -9.43 7.98 -15.11
N ASP A 87 -9.80 8.20 -13.84
CA ASP A 87 -8.84 8.55 -12.79
C ASP A 87 -7.81 7.42 -12.60
N ALA A 88 -8.26 6.16 -12.64
CA ALA A 88 -7.39 4.98 -12.58
C ALA A 88 -6.45 4.88 -13.78
N GLN A 89 -6.94 5.17 -14.99
CA GLN A 89 -6.11 5.16 -16.20
C GLN A 89 -5.00 6.22 -16.15
N ILE A 90 -5.27 7.39 -15.58
CA ILE A 90 -4.27 8.43 -15.37
C ILE A 90 -3.18 7.93 -14.40
N LEU A 91 -3.59 7.30 -13.30
CA LEU A 91 -2.67 6.79 -12.30
C LEU A 91 -1.76 5.68 -12.85
N VAL A 92 -2.32 4.72 -13.59
CA VAL A 92 -1.54 3.65 -14.25
C VAL A 92 -0.53 4.23 -15.22
N LYS A 93 -0.96 5.16 -16.08
CA LYS A 93 -0.05 5.84 -17.00
C LYS A 93 1.07 6.54 -16.26
N PHE A 94 0.79 7.26 -15.19
CA PHE A 94 1.82 7.94 -14.39
C PHE A 94 2.89 6.96 -13.88
N CYS A 95 2.48 5.80 -13.37
CA CYS A 95 3.40 4.77 -12.89
C CYS A 95 4.25 4.14 -14.00
N ASP A 96 3.73 4.05 -15.23
CA ASP A 96 4.47 3.50 -16.37
C ASP A 96 5.58 4.45 -16.89
N TYR A 97 5.52 5.75 -16.55
CA TYR A 97 6.49 6.77 -16.98
C TYR A 97 7.60 7.06 -15.96
N THR A 98 7.52 6.49 -14.77
CA THR A 98 8.52 6.62 -13.68
C THR A 98 9.36 5.38 -13.56
#